data_AF-A0A183EV21-F1
#
_entry.id   AF-A0A183EV21-F1
#
_cell.length_a   1.000
_cell.length_b   1.000
_cell.length_c   1.000
_cell.angle_alpha   90.00
_cell.angle_beta   90.00
_cell.angle_gamma   90.00
#
_symmetry.space_group_name_H-M   'P 1'
#
loop_
_entity.id
_entity.type
_entity.pdbx_description
1 polymer ?
#
loop_
_entity_poly.entity_id
_entity_poly.type
_entity_poly.pdbx_seq_one_letter_code
_entity_poly.pdbx_strand_id
1 'polypeptide(L)' 'MGEDMYVVEKIVDVGIFDGIVKFKVRWKGYKADEDTWEPEENLESAPLALNKFFVTNPKKVARVRQSI' A
#
# COMPACT_ATOMS: atom_id res chain seq x y z
N MET A 1 4.50 19.64 -13.41
CA MET A 1 5.51 18.83 -12.69
C MET A 1 4.89 17.46 -12.54
N GLY A 2 5.50 16.42 -13.13
CA GLY A 2 4.88 15.11 -13.30
C GLY A 2 4.78 14.34 -11.99
N GLU A 3 3.82 13.43 -11.90
CA GLU A 3 3.73 12.45 -10.84
C GLU A 3 4.86 11.42 -11.06
N ASP A 4 5.79 11.33 -10.11
CA ASP A 4 6.91 10.39 -10.21
C ASP A 4 6.39 8.96 -9.95
N MET A 5 6.44 8.12 -10.98
CA MET A 5 6.09 6.71 -10.87
C MET A 5 7.32 5.89 -10.45
N TYR A 6 7.20 5.19 -9.33
CA TYR A 6 8.24 4.29 -8.81
C TYR A 6 7.78 2.84 -8.86
N VAL A 7 8.75 1.91 -8.98
CA VAL A 7 8.43 0.48 -9.03
C VAL A 7 8.15 -0.04 -7.63
N VAL A 8 6.93 -0.53 -7.42
CA VAL A 8 6.53 -1.21 -6.17
C VAL A 8 7.20 -2.58 -6.09
N GLU A 9 7.91 -2.85 -4.99
CA GLU A 9 8.41 -4.19 -4.67
C GLU A 9 7.32 -5.04 -3.99
N LYS A 10 6.67 -4.48 -2.95
CA LYS A 10 5.57 -5.12 -2.22
C LYS A 10 4.83 -4.13 -1.33
N ILE A 11 3.60 -4.46 -0.96
CA ILE A 11 2.90 -3.80 0.14
C ILE A 11 3.26 -4.52 1.44
N VAL A 12 3.59 -3.74 2.48
CA VAL A 12 4.05 -4.28 3.78
C VAL A 12 3.02 -4.10 4.88
N ASP A 13 2.15 -3.08 4.77
CA ASP A 13 1.09 -2.85 5.75
C ASP A 13 -0.11 -2.08 5.20
N VAL A 14 -1.19 -2.03 5.97
CA VAL A 14 -2.41 -1.27 5.68
C VAL A 14 -2.92 -0.57 6.95
N GLY A 15 -3.43 0.65 6.80
CA GLY A 15 -3.94 1.45 7.92
C GLY A 15 -4.90 2.54 7.45
N ILE A 16 -5.53 3.21 8.42
CA ILE A 16 -6.39 4.37 8.18
C ILE A 16 -5.67 5.62 8.66
N PHE A 17 -5.57 6.61 7.79
CA PHE A 17 -4.97 7.91 8.07
C PHE A 17 -5.93 8.98 7.60
N ASP A 18 -6.40 9.82 8.51
CA ASP A 18 -7.37 10.89 8.22
C ASP A 18 -8.64 10.37 7.52
N GLY A 19 -9.11 9.17 7.93
CA GLY A 19 -10.28 8.52 7.34
C GLY A 19 -10.04 7.81 6.00
N ILE A 20 -8.82 7.88 5.46
CA ILE A 20 -8.45 7.28 4.17
C ILE A 20 -7.64 6.01 4.40
N VAL A 21 -7.98 4.94 3.69
CA VAL A 21 -7.17 3.72 3.67
C VAL A 21 -5.88 3.99 2.91
N LYS A 22 -4.75 3.80 3.59
CA LYS A 22 -3.43 3.88 2.99
C LYS A 22 -2.69 2.56 3.16
N PHE A 23 -1.80 2.29 2.23
CA PHE A 23 -0.97 1.11 2.16
C PHE A 23 0.49 1.52 2.29
N LYS A 24 1.22 0.80 3.13
CA LYS A 24 2.67 1.02 3.27
C LYS A 24 3.38 0.29 2.14
N VAL A 25 4.09 1.04 1.30
CA VAL A 25 4.73 0.55 0.08
C VAL A 25 6.21 0.37 0.30
N ARG A 26 6.75 -0.80 -0.04
CA ARG A 26 8.19 -1.02 -0.23
C ARG A 26 8.54 -0.73 -1.68
N TRP A 27 9.42 0.24 -1.89
CA TRP A 27 9.91 0.61 -3.22
C TRP A 27 11.10 -0.24 -3.63
N LYS A 28 11.13 -0.69 -4.89
CA LYS A 28 12.20 -1.53 -5.41
C LYS A 28 13.51 -0.75 -5.47
N GLY A 29 14.55 -1.27 -4.83
CA GLY A 29 15.87 -0.64 -4.75
C GLY A 29 16.04 0.36 -3.61
N TYR A 30 15.00 0.55 -2.79
CA TYR A 30 15.01 1.44 -1.62
C TYR A 30 14.92 0.65 -0.32
N LYS A 31 15.27 1.29 0.80
CA LYS A 31 15.26 0.67 2.13
C LYS A 31 13.89 0.75 2.78
N ALA A 32 13.68 -0.06 3.82
CA ALA A 32 12.45 -0.06 4.63
C ALA A 32 12.14 1.29 5.30
N ASP A 33 13.18 2.09 5.54
CA ASP A 33 13.07 3.42 6.14
C ASP A 33 12.52 4.45 5.13
N GLU A 34 12.55 4.12 3.83
CA GLU A 34 12.01 4.91 2.72
C GLU A 34 10.61 4.45 2.32
N ASP A 35 10.02 3.50 3.05
CA ASP A 35 8.66 3.03 2.80
C ASP A 35 7.64 4.15 3.08
N THR A 36 6.78 4.45 2.12
CA THR A 36 5.76 5.51 2.24
C THR A 36 4.36 4.94 2.36
N TRP A 37 3.41 5.76 2.86
CA TRP A 37 2.00 5.42 2.96
C TRP A 37 1.23 6.05 1.81
N GLU A 38 0.84 5.22 0.83
CA GLU A 38 0.15 5.65 -0.37
C GLU A 38 -1.35 5.31 -0.30
N PRO A 39 -2.26 6.17 -0.78
CA PRO A 39 -3.67 5.83 -0.92
C PRO A 39 -3.85 4.68 -1.93
N GLU A 40 -5.00 4.00 -1.87
CA GLU A 40 -5.33 2.93 -2.82
C GLU A 40 -5.26 3.41 -4.28
N GLU A 41 -5.66 4.67 -4.53
CA GLU A 41 -5.64 5.34 -5.84
C GLU A 41 -4.22 5.41 -6.44
N ASN A 42 -3.19 5.65 -5.62
CA ASN A 42 -1.80 5.70 -6.10
C ASN A 42 -1.26 4.31 -6.49
N LEU A 43 -1.95 3.24 -6.10
CA LEU A 43 -1.53 1.85 -6.31
C LEU A 43 -2.33 1.15 -7.43
N GLU A 44 -3.18 1.87 -8.16
CA GLU A 44 -3.92 1.33 -9.30
C GLU A 44 -3.00 0.78 -10.40
N SER A 45 -1.78 1.30 -10.52
CA SER A 45 -0.75 0.79 -11.44
C SER A 45 -0.01 -0.46 -10.93
N ALA A 46 -0.22 -0.87 -9.68
CA ALA A 46 0.42 -2.02 -9.03
C ALA A 46 -0.57 -3.07 -8.48
N PRO A 47 -1.56 -3.53 -9.28
CA PRO A 47 -2.63 -4.42 -8.79
C PRO A 47 -2.11 -5.78 -8.30
N LEU A 48 -1.00 -6.27 -8.86
CA LEU A 48 -0.37 -7.52 -8.43
C LEU A 48 0.18 -7.43 -7.00
N ALA A 49 0.75 -6.29 -6.61
CA ALA A 49 1.28 -6.09 -5.27
C ALA A 49 0.15 -6.00 -4.23
N LEU A 50 -0.92 -5.27 -4.56
CA LEU A 50 -2.12 -5.18 -3.74
C LEU A 50 -2.78 -6.56 -3.55
N ASN A 51 -3.03 -7.28 -4.65
CA ASN A 51 -3.66 -8.60 -4.58
C ASN A 51 -2.84 -9.58 -3.74
N LYS A 52 -1.51 -9.60 -3.93
CA LYS A 52 -0.61 -10.42 -3.11
C LYS A 52 -0.74 -10.07 -1.62
N PHE A 53 -0.85 -8.80 -1.28
CA PHE A 53 -1.04 -8.36 0.10
C PHE A 53 -2.41 -8.79 0.66
N PHE A 54 -3.48 -8.64 -0.12
CA PHE A 54 -4.83 -9.06 0.29
C PHE A 54 -4.92 -10.55 0.56
N VAL A 55 -4.30 -11.38 -0.28
CA VAL A 55 -4.26 -12.84 -0.11
C VAL A 55 -3.40 -13.25 1.10
N THR A 56 -2.27 -12.58 1.32
CA THR A 56 -1.35 -12.93 2.41
C THR A 56 -1.75 -12.36 3.77
N ASN A 57 -2.49 -11.24 3.79
CA ASN A 57 -2.86 -10.50 5.01
C ASN A 57 -4.37 -10.22 5.13
N PRO A 58 -5.26 -11.21 4.91
CA PRO A 58 -6.70 -10.97 4.85
C PRO A 58 -7.26 -10.40 6.16
N LYS A 59 -6.68 -10.80 7.31
CA LYS A 59 -7.09 -10.31 8.64
C LYS A 59 -6.78 -8.82 8.85
N LYS A 60 -5.64 -8.33 8.34
CA LYS A 60 -5.27 -6.90 8.47
C LYS A 60 -6.20 -6.04 7.63
N VAL A 61 -6.47 -6.48 6.40
CA VAL A 61 -7.36 -5.79 5.46
C VAL A 61 -8.79 -5.76 5.98
N ALA A 62 -9.30 -6.89 6.48
CA ALA A 62 -10.64 -6.95 7.07
C ALA A 62 -10.78 -6.01 8.26
N ARG A 63 -9.76 -5.92 9.13
CA ARG A 63 -9.76 -4.99 10.27
C ARG A 63 -9.87 -3.53 9.82
N VAL A 64 -9.08 -3.14 8.83
CA VAL A 64 -9.12 -1.77 8.29
C VAL A 64 -10.47 -1.47 7.64
N ARG A 65 -10.99 -2.38 6.80
CA ARG A 65 -12.27 -2.19 6.13
C ARG A 65 -13.49 -2.21 7.08
N GLN A 66 -13.38 -2.86 8.24
CA GLN A 66 -14.41 -2.82 9.30
C GLN A 66 -14.35 -1.54 10.15
N SER A 67 -13.29 -0.75 10.03
CA SER A 67 -13.07 0.46 10.84
C SER A 67 -13.43 1.76 10.10
N ILE A 68 -14.00 1.65 8.89
CA ILE A 68 -14.53 2.74 8.06
C ILE A 68 -16.05 2.71 8.05
#